data_AF-A0A3N5TQB6-F1
#
_entry.id   AF-A0A3N5TQB6-F1
#
_cell.length_a   1.000
_cell.length_b   1.000
_cell.length_c   1.000
_cell.angle_alpha   90.00
_cell.angle_beta   90.00
_cell.angle_gamma   90.00
#
_symmetry.space_group_name_H-M   'P 1'
#
loop_
_entity.id
_entity.type
_entity.pdbx_description
1 polymer ?
#
loop_
_entity_poly.entity_id
_entity_poly.type
_entity_poly.pdbx_seq_one_letter_code
_entity_poly.pdbx_strand_id
1 'polypeptide(L)' 'MIKKLFSVVDGFDSSDEKEFWLRKSPLERLEAIELMRQILYNYDPTSARLQRIFTITERPPG' A
#
# COMPACT_ATOMS: atom_id res chain seq x y z
N MET A 1 0.79 -35.50 24.15
CA MET A 1 1.75 -35.16 23.07
C MET A 1 1.27 -33.88 22.42
N ILE A 2 1.94 -32.74 22.63
CA ILE A 2 1.52 -31.45 22.07
C ILE A 2 2.07 -31.35 20.63
N LYS A 3 1.17 -31.20 19.66
CA LYS A 3 1.51 -31.01 18.24
C LYS A 3 1.82 -29.52 18.03
N LYS A 4 3.05 -29.16 17.68
CA LYS A 4 3.37 -27.79 17.28
C LYS A 4 2.62 -27.47 15.97
N LEU A 5 1.74 -26.47 15.99
CA LEU A 5 0.91 -26.07 14.84
C LEU A 5 1.59 -25.02 13.94
N PHE A 6 2.59 -24.31 14.47
CA PHE A 6 3.36 -23.33 13.71
C PHE A 6 4.82 -23.34 14.17
N SER A 7 5.71 -22.93 13.26
CA SER A 7 7.15 -22.75 13.48
C SER A 7 7.51 -21.30 13.25
N VAL A 8 8.32 -20.74 14.15
CA VAL A 8 8.93 -19.41 13.96
C VAL A 8 10.22 -19.62 13.19
N VAL A 9 10.35 -18.94 12.06
CA VAL A 9 11.56 -18.92 11.23
C VAL A 9 12.21 -17.55 11.30
N ASP A 10 13.50 -17.47 10.97
CA ASP A 10 14.20 -16.20 10.87
C ASP A 10 13.63 -15.40 9.70
N GLY A 11 13.19 -14.16 9.97
CA GLY A 11 12.58 -13.28 8.97
C GLY A 11 13.57 -12.76 7.92
N PHE A 12 14.86 -13.06 8.06
CA PHE A 12 15.90 -12.73 7.09
C PHE A 12 16.42 -13.94 6.31
N ASP A 13 15.82 -15.12 6.48
CA ASP A 13 16.16 -16.27 5.66
C ASP A 13 15.68 -16.04 4.22
N SER A 14 16.62 -15.67 3.36
CA SER A 14 16.39 -15.22 1.98
C SER A 14 15.74 -16.24 1.05
N SER A 15 15.63 -17.50 1.46
CA SER A 15 15.23 -18.62 0.60
C SER A 15 13.75 -18.53 0.20
N ASP A 16 12.85 -18.24 1.14
CA ASP A 16 11.43 -18.53 0.94
C ASP A 16 10.64 -17.37 0.34
N GLU A 17 11.07 -16.13 0.58
CA GLU A 17 10.38 -14.93 0.07
C GLU A 17 10.47 -14.83 -1.46
N LYS A 18 11.65 -15.08 -2.03
CA LYS A 18 11.84 -15.01 -3.49
C LYS A 18 10.99 -16.06 -4.20
N GLU A 19 10.95 -17.27 -3.66
CA GLU A 19 10.16 -18.35 -4.23
C GLU A 19 8.65 -18.05 -4.13
N PHE A 20 8.21 -17.49 -3.00
CA PHE A 20 6.83 -17.01 -2.84
C PHE A 20 6.45 -16.01 -3.94
N TRP A 21 7.26 -14.99 -4.19
CA TRP A 21 6.96 -13.98 -5.22
C TRP A 21 7.02 -14.53 -6.65
N LEU A 22 7.90 -15.50 -6.93
CA LEU A 22 7.97 -16.14 -8.24
C LEU A 22 6.75 -17.01 -8.54
N ARG A 23 6.05 -17.52 -7.52
CA ARG A 23 4.78 -18.26 -7.68
C ARG A 23 3.58 -17.34 -7.99
N LYS A 24 3.71 -16.03 -7.84
CA LYS A 24 2.66 -15.05 -8.12
C LYS A 24 2.67 -14.60 -9.57
N SER A 25 1.48 -14.34 -10.11
CA SER A 25 1.33 -13.73 -11.43
C SER A 25 2.00 -12.34 -11.47
N PRO A 26 2.39 -11.85 -12.66
CA PRO A 26 2.91 -10.49 -12.81
C PRO A 26 1.94 -9.43 -12.26
N LEU A 27 0.63 -9.61 -12.41
CA LEU A 27 -0.38 -8.67 -11.93
C LEU A 27 -0.39 -8.58 -10.40
N GLU A 28 -0.45 -9.72 -9.70
CA GLU A 28 -0.44 -9.75 -8.23
C GLU A 28 0.82 -9.09 -7.64
N ARG A 29 1.96 -9.24 -8.33
CA ARG A 29 3.20 -8.57 -7.91
C ARG A 29 3.11 -7.05 -8.08
N LEU A 30 2.51 -6.57 -9.16
CA LEU A 30 2.31 -5.14 -9.39
C LEU A 30 1.33 -4.54 -8.35
N GLU A 31 0.26 -5.27 -8.02
CA GLU A 31 -0.70 -4.85 -6.98
C GLU A 31 -0.03 -4.74 -5.61
N ALA A 32 0.82 -5.71 -5.25
CA ALA A 32 1.58 -5.67 -4.00
C ALA A 32 2.56 -4.47 -3.95
N ILE A 33 3.23 -4.18 -5.07
CA ILE A 33 4.12 -3.01 -5.17
C ILE A 33 3.33 -1.70 -5.06
N GLU A 34 2.17 -1.61 -5.69
CA GLU A 34 1.32 -0.42 -5.60
C GLU A 34 0.82 -0.20 -4.18
N LEU A 35 0.43 -1.26 -3.46
CA LEU A 35 0.08 -1.17 -2.05
C LEU A 35 1.26 -0.64 -1.22
N MET A 36 2.46 -1.18 -1.43
CA MET A 36 3.66 -0.70 -0.75
C MET A 36 3.95 0.77 -1.06
N ARG A 37 3.81 1.19 -2.32
CA ARG A 37 3.96 2.59 -2.73
C ARG A 37 2.97 3.48 -1.97
N GLN A 38 1.71 3.07 -1.85
CA GLN A 38 0.71 3.86 -1.14
C GLN A 38 1.06 4.03 0.35
N ILE A 39 1.49 2.95 1.00
CA ILE A 39 1.91 2.96 2.42
C ILE A 39 3.13 3.86 2.62
N LEU A 40 4.19 3.67 1.81
CA LEU A 40 5.47 4.36 1.98
C LEU A 40 5.40 5.85 1.69
N TYR A 41 4.57 6.26 0.72
CA TYR A 41 4.46 7.66 0.31
C TYR A 41 3.29 8.38 0.98
N ASN A 42 2.68 7.79 2.01
CA ASN A 42 1.51 8.34 2.70
C ASN A 42 0.44 8.81 1.69
N TYR A 43 0.17 7.95 0.70
CA TYR A 43 -0.77 8.25 -0.36
C TYR A 43 -2.18 8.30 0.23
N ASP A 44 -2.74 9.50 0.30
CA ASP A 44 -4.13 9.70 0.66
C ASP A 44 -4.99 9.81 -0.62
N PRO A 45 -5.79 8.76 -0.94
CA PRO A 45 -6.66 8.78 -2.11
C PRO A 45 -7.78 9.83 -2.01
N THR A 46 -8.05 10.37 -0.82
CA THR A 46 -9.13 11.33 -0.56
C THR A 46 -8.70 12.79 -0.75
N SER A 47 -7.45 13.16 -0.46
CA SER A 47 -6.95 14.54 -0.68
C SER A 47 -6.40 14.80 -2.08
N ALA A 48 -5.93 13.77 -2.81
CA ALA A 48 -5.32 13.96 -4.13
C ALA A 48 -6.32 14.35 -5.23
N ARG A 49 -7.62 14.09 -5.03
CA ARG A 49 -8.68 14.21 -6.05
C ARG A 49 -9.70 15.33 -5.83
N LEU A 50 -9.63 16.07 -4.73
CA LEU A 50 -10.51 17.22 -4.55
C LEU A 50 -10.09 18.33 -5.52
N GLN A 51 -10.96 18.64 -6.50
CA GLN A 51 -10.79 19.81 -7.36
C GLN A 51 -10.73 21.07 -6.48
N ARG A 52 -9.56 21.71 -6.44
CA ARG A 52 -9.34 22.98 -5.72
C ARG A 52 -9.85 24.15 -6.57
N ILE A 53 -11.17 24.28 -6.73
CA ILE A 53 -11.76 25.52 -7.24
C ILE A 53 -12.09 26.38 -6.03
N PHE A 54 -11.17 27.26 -5.65
CA PHE A 54 -11.47 28.36 -4.73
C PHE A 54 -11.90 29.56 -5.56
N THR A 55 -13.19 29.91 -5.51
CA THR A 55 -13.69 31.17 -6.06
C THR A 55 -13.69 32.22 -4.95
N ILE A 56 -12.86 33.26 -5.11
CA ILE A 56 -12.93 34.46 -4.27
C ILE A 56 -14.07 35.33 -4.80
N THR A 57 -15.03 35.71 -3.96
CA THR A 57 -16.11 36.66 -4.31
C THR A 57 -15.98 37.91 -3.45
N GLU A 58 -16.30 39.07 -4.03
CA GLU A 58 -16.34 40.34 -3.30
C GLU A 58 -17.68 40.47 -2.54
N ARG A 59 -17.64 41.10 -1.36
CA ARG A 59 -18.85 41.43 -0.59
C ARG A 59 -19.49 42.69 -1.18
N PRO A 60 -20.78 42.68 -1.56
CA PRO A 60 -21.45 43.89 -2.03
C PRO A 60 -21.47 44.98 -0.95
N PRO A 61 -21.35 46.27 -1.32
CA PRO A 61 -21.48 47.38 -0.38
C PRO A 61 -22.89 47.41 0.21
N GLY A 62 -22.96 47.67 1.52
CA GLY A 62 -24.21 47.91 2.26
C GLY A 62 -24.49 49.39 2.44
#